data_AF-M5F960-F1
#
_entry.id   AF-M5F960-F1
#
_cell.length_a   1.000
_cell.length_b   1.000
_cell.length_c   1.000
_cell.angle_alpha   90.00
_cell.angle_beta   90.00
_cell.angle_gamma   90.00
#
_symmetry.space_group_name_H-M   'P 1'
#
loop_
_entity.id
_entity.type
_entity.pdbx_description
1 polymer ?
#
loop_
_entity_poly.entity_id
_entity_poly.type
_entity_poly.pdbx_seq_one_letter_code
_entity_poly.pdbx_strand_id
1 'polypeptide(L)' 'MTNEPLRLVAFLAVVLALLNSGYYFHQGDVVATLYFMVGAILVTAVTRLSVRKRLI' A
#
# COMPACT_ATOMS: atom_id res chain seq x y z
N MET A 1 19.10 6.45 10.85
CA MET A 1 18.01 6.25 11.83
C MET A 1 17.10 5.20 11.21
N THR A 2 16.98 4.02 11.80
CA THR A 2 16.11 2.96 11.28
C THR A 2 14.65 3.37 11.49
N ASN A 3 13.95 3.75 10.42
CA ASN A 3 12.53 4.10 10.52
C ASN A 3 11.65 2.85 10.49
N GLU A 4 11.94 1.89 11.37
CA GLU A 4 11.13 0.68 11.58
C GLU A 4 9.63 0.95 11.77
N PRO A 5 9.19 1.91 12.61
CA PRO A 5 7.75 2.19 12.73
C PRO A 5 7.13 2.65 11.42
N LEU A 6 7.83 3.45 10.61
CA LEU A 6 7.30 3.91 9.32
C LEU A 6 7.21 2.77 8.29
N ARG A 7 8.18 1.86 8.28
CA ARG A 7 8.13 0.66 7.42
C ARG A 7 6.97 -0.26 7.82
N LEU A 8 6.68 -0.38 9.11
CA LEU A 8 5.60 -1.21 9.63
C LEU A 8 4.23 -0.60 9.30
N VAL A 9 4.08 0.72 9.40
CA VAL A 9 2.88 1.45 8.94
C VAL A 9 2.69 1.32 7.44
N ALA A 10 3.75 1.48 6.64
CA ALA A 10 3.67 1.32 5.19
C ALA A 10 3.26 -0.10 4.79
N PHE A 11 3.79 -1.11 5.48
CA PHE A 11 3.39 -2.51 5.29
C PHE A 11 1.91 -2.72 5.62
N LEU A 12 1.45 -2.23 6.77
CA LEU A 12 0.06 -2.36 7.19
C LEU A 12 -0.90 -1.66 6.20
N ALA A 13 -0.52 -0.48 5.71
CA ALA A 13 -1.29 0.26 4.71
C ALA A 13 -1.45 -0.54 3.40
N VAL A 14 -0.39 -1.21 2.94
CA VAL A 14 -0.46 -2.07 1.75
C VAL A 14 -1.36 -3.29 1.99
N VAL A 15 -1.23 -3.96 3.14
CA VAL A 15 -2.06 -5.13 3.49
C VAL A 15 -3.54 -4.75 3.54
N LEU A 16 -3.90 -3.65 4.20
CA LEU A 16 -5.27 -3.15 4.27
C LEU A 16 -5.82 -2.76 2.89
N ALA A 17 -5.00 -2.12 2.06
CA ALA A 17 -5.39 -1.77 0.69
C ALA A 17 -5.68 -3.03 -0.13
N LEU A 18 -4.84 -4.06 -0.06
CA LEU A 18 -5.08 -5.31 -0.79
C LEU A 18 -6.31 -6.06 -0.29
N LEU A 19 -6.54 -6.11 1.03
CA LEU A 19 -7.73 -6.71 1.61
C LEU A 19 -9.02 -6.00 1.16
N ASN A 20 -9.02 -4.66 1.18
CA ASN A 20 -10.16 -3.89 0.67
C ASN A 20 -10.35 -4.10 -0.83
N SER A 21 -9.26 -4.09 -1.61
CA SER A 21 -9.32 -4.38 -3.04
C SER A 21 -9.99 -5.73 -3.31
N GLY A 22 -9.64 -6.78 -2.57
CA GLY A 22 -10.27 -8.10 -2.70
C GLY A 22 -11.73 -8.11 -2.28
N TYR A 23 -12.09 -7.38 -1.21
CA TYR A 23 -13.46 -7.25 -0.74
C TYR A 23 -14.37 -6.58 -1.78
N TYR A 24 -13.95 -5.42 -2.32
CA TYR A 24 -14.73 -4.72 -3.35
C TYR A 24 -14.78 -5.49 -4.67
N PHE A 25 -13.72 -6.23 -5.01
CA PHE A 25 -13.74 -7.10 -6.18
C PHE A 25 -14.79 -8.21 -6.04
N HIS A 26 -14.91 -8.80 -4.84
CA HIS A 26 -15.94 -9.80 -4.56
C HIS A 26 -17.37 -9.24 -4.66
N GLN A 27 -17.56 -7.96 -4.36
CA GLN A 27 -18.85 -7.27 -4.51
C GLN A 27 -19.14 -6.81 -5.96
N GLY A 28 -18.20 -6.96 -6.88
CA GLY A 28 -18.33 -6.48 -8.26
C GLY A 28 -18.07 -4.98 -8.43
N ASP A 29 -17.59 -4.28 -7.38
CA ASP A 29 -17.22 -2.88 -7.47
C ASP A 29 -15.79 -2.73 -8.01
N VAL A 30 -15.71 -2.60 -9.33
CA VAL A 30 -14.45 -2.47 -10.08
C VAL A 30 -13.73 -1.16 -9.78
N VAL A 31 -14.46 -0.07 -9.51
CA VAL A 31 -13.86 1.25 -9.29
C VAL A 31 -13.14 1.27 -7.96
N ALA A 32 -13.80 0.81 -6.89
CA ALA A 32 -13.18 0.71 -5.57
C ALA A 32 -12.00 -0.27 -5.58
N THR A 33 -12.13 -1.41 -6.28
CA THR A 33 -11.03 -2.36 -6.47
C THR A 33 -9.79 -1.69 -7.08
N LEU A 34 -9.95 -1.01 -8.22
CA LEU A 34 -8.85 -0.32 -8.89
C LEU A 34 -8.25 0.78 -8.03
N TYR A 35 -9.08 1.53 -7.29
CA TYR A 35 -8.61 2.58 -6.38
C TYR A 35 -7.66 2.02 -5.32
N PHE A 36 -8.06 0.95 -4.63
CA PHE A 36 -7.21 0.33 -3.60
C PHE A 36 -5.98 -0.36 -4.18
N MET A 37 -6.09 -0.95 -5.36
CA MET A 37 -4.97 -1.60 -6.05
C MET A 37 -3.90 -0.57 -6.47
N VAL A 38 -4.31 0.56 -7.06
CA VAL A 38 -3.40 1.67 -7.40
C VAL A 38 -2.78 2.27 -6.14
N GLY A 39 -3.57 2.43 -5.07
CA GLY A 39 -3.08 2.86 -3.76
C GLY A 39 -1.96 1.96 -3.22
N ALA A 40 -2.16 0.64 -3.25
CA ALA A 40 -1.16 -0.33 -2.81
C ALA A 40 0.15 -0.23 -3.62
N ILE A 41 0.03 -0.09 -4.95
CA ILE A 41 1.18 0.07 -5.85
C ILE A 41 1.96 1.36 -5.52
N LEU A 42 1.26 2.49 -5.36
CA LEU A 42 1.87 3.77 -5.04
C LEU A 42 2.58 3.75 -3.68
N VAL A 43 1.93 3.24 -2.63
CA VAL A 43 2.54 3.12 -1.30
C VAL A 43 3.79 2.25 -1.35
N THR A 44 3.75 1.13 -2.09
CA THR A 44 4.90 0.25 -2.29
C THR A 44 6.03 0.95 -3.03
N ALA A 45 5.71 1.67 -4.12
CA ALA A 45 6.69 2.42 -4.91
C ALA A 45 7.36 3.53 -4.10
N VAL A 46 6.57 4.32 -3.35
CA VAL A 46 7.08 5.37 -2.47
C VAL A 46 7.95 4.78 -1.38
N THR A 47 7.51 3.72 -0.71
CA THR A 47 8.30 3.05 0.33
C THR A 47 9.64 2.55 -0.24
N ARG A 48 9.61 1.94 -1.43
CA ARG A 48 10.82 1.46 -2.10
C ARG A 48 11.76 2.59 -2.49
N LEU A 49 11.24 3.71 -3.02
CA LEU A 49 12.03 4.89 -3.36
C LEU A 49 12.66 5.52 -2.11
N SER A 50 11.89 5.63 -1.04
CA SER A 50 12.35 6.23 0.21
C SER A 50 13.43 5.38 0.88
N VAL A 51 13.30 4.04 0.86
CA VAL A 51 14.37 3.12 1.30
C VAL A 51 15.61 3.26 0.40
N ARG A 52 15.44 3.35 -0.93
CA ARG A 52 16.57 3.54 -1.87
C ARG A 52 17.34 4.83 -1.63
N LYS A 53 16.64 5.90 -1.27
CA LYS A 53 17.23 7.22 -0.98
C LYS A 53 17.71 7.38 0.46
N ARG A 54 17.61 6.34 1.31
CA ARG A 54 17.86 6.41 2.77
C ARG A 54 17.09 7.54 3.47
N LEU A 55 15.95 7.93 2.90
CA LEU A 55 15.03 8.90 3.51
C LEU A 55 14.29 8.28 4.70
N ILE A 56 14.22 6.95 4.72
CA ILE A 56 13.73 6.14 5.85
C ILE A 56 14.64 4.96 6.16
#